data_AF-A0A432JBW3-F1
#
_entry.id   AF-A0A432JBW3-F1
#
_cell.length_a   1.000
_cell.length_b   1.000
_cell.length_c   1.000
_cell.angle_alpha   90.00
_cell.angle_beta   90.00
_cell.angle_gamma   90.00
#
_symmetry.space_group_name_H-M   'P 1'
#
loop_
_entity.id
_entity.type
_entity.pdbx_description
1 polymer ?
#
loop_
_entity_poly.entity_id
_entity_poly.type
_entity_poly.pdbx_seq_one_letter_code
_entity_poly.pdbx_strand_id
1 'polypeptide(L)'
;MSGIWPGETQCVVLLGFDVDGVSSWLNRDPSYADHPSLMSMAEYGPSVATPRILDMLDAHGIPASFYVPGYVAETHEDMVREIARRGHEVAHHGYMHEPPSSLTREREIEVIESGIRILSGITGEAPLGYRSPSWELSEHSLEILTDQGFIYD
;
A
#
# COMPACT_ATOMS: atom_id res chain seq x y z
N MET A 1 -2.83 10.22 34.70
CA MET A 1 -3.32 9.33 33.63
C MET A 1 -2.12 8.97 32.79
N SER A 2 -1.61 7.75 32.89
CA SER A 2 -0.67 7.23 31.90
C SER A 2 -1.47 7.03 30.60
N GLY A 3 -1.05 7.66 29.51
CA GLY A 3 -1.70 7.48 28.21
C GLY A 3 -1.62 6.03 27.73
N ILE A 4 -2.34 5.72 26.66
CA ILE A 4 -2.19 4.45 25.91
C ILE A 4 -0.78 4.27 25.32
N TRP A 5 0.04 5.32 25.35
CA TRP A 5 1.38 5.37 24.81
C TRP A 5 2.46 5.29 25.91
N PRO A 6 3.61 4.65 25.65
CA PRO A 6 4.66 4.48 26.65
C PRO A 6 5.23 5.82 27.17
N GLY A 7 5.63 5.83 28.44
CA GLY A 7 6.40 6.91 29.04
C GLY A 7 5.66 8.26 29.10
N GLU A 8 6.36 9.32 28.69
CA GLU A 8 5.86 10.71 28.66
C GLU A 8 5.31 11.12 27.28
N THR A 9 5.03 10.15 26.41
CA THR A 9 4.58 10.41 25.03
C THR A 9 3.25 11.18 25.02
N GLN A 10 3.25 12.36 24.42
CA GLN A 10 2.07 13.23 24.32
C GLN A 10 1.38 13.15 22.94
N CYS A 11 2.11 12.77 21.90
CA CYS A 11 1.64 12.69 20.53
C CYS A 11 2.38 11.57 19.81
N VAL A 12 1.66 10.78 19.03
CA VAL A 12 2.23 9.79 18.11
C VAL A 12 2.03 10.29 16.69
N VAL A 13 3.10 10.23 15.91
CA VAL A 13 3.10 10.59 14.50
C VAL A 13 3.48 9.35 13.71
N LEU A 14 2.69 9.05 12.69
CA LEU A 14 2.90 7.94 11.78
C LEU A 14 3.08 8.53 10.37
N LEU A 15 4.15 8.14 9.69
CA LEU A 15 4.35 8.48 8.29
C LEU A 15 3.88 7.30 7.43
N GLY A 16 2.87 7.55 6.60
CA GLY A 16 2.34 6.60 5.64
C GLY A 16 2.55 7.11 4.22
N PHE A 17 2.94 6.22 3.31
CA PHE A 17 3.12 6.53 1.89
C PHE A 17 2.33 5.56 1.02
N ASP A 18 1.46 6.09 0.18
CA ASP A 18 0.72 5.29 -0.80
C ASP A 18 1.51 5.27 -2.10
N VAL A 19 1.93 4.08 -2.53
CA VAL A 19 2.80 3.88 -3.70
C VAL A 19 1.96 3.49 -4.92
N ASP A 20 1.07 4.38 -5.33
CA ASP A 20 0.06 4.10 -6.36
C ASP A 20 0.64 3.74 -7.72
N GLY A 21 1.76 4.37 -8.09
CA GLY A 21 2.40 4.20 -9.40
C GLY A 21 1.43 4.40 -10.57
N VAL A 22 1.57 3.57 -11.60
CA VAL A 22 0.69 3.56 -12.77
C VAL A 22 -0.69 2.94 -12.49
N SER A 23 -0.84 2.17 -11.42
CA SER A 23 -2.03 1.34 -11.18
C SER A 23 -3.30 2.21 -11.07
N SER A 24 -3.24 3.30 -10.30
CA SER A 24 -4.38 4.22 -10.12
C SER A 24 -4.83 4.90 -11.41
N TRP A 25 -3.92 5.14 -12.36
CA TRP A 25 -4.24 5.70 -13.66
C TRP A 25 -4.84 4.66 -14.60
N LEU A 26 -4.20 3.50 -14.71
CA LEU A 26 -4.66 2.43 -15.60
C LEU A 26 -6.00 1.84 -15.17
N ASN A 27 -6.29 1.79 -13.87
CA ASN A 27 -7.60 1.40 -13.38
C ASN A 27 -8.71 2.41 -13.75
N ARG A 28 -8.39 3.71 -13.74
CA ARG A 28 -9.36 4.76 -14.14
C ARG A 28 -9.68 4.70 -15.62
N ASP A 29 -8.65 4.56 -16.46
CA ASP A 29 -8.80 4.44 -17.91
C ASP A 29 -7.62 3.65 -18.48
N PRO A 30 -7.84 2.42 -18.99
CA PRO A 30 -6.79 1.62 -19.60
C PRO A 30 -6.12 2.27 -20.81
N SER A 31 -6.79 3.21 -21.50
CA SER A 31 -6.21 3.93 -22.64
C SER A 31 -5.07 4.88 -22.24
N TYR A 32 -4.92 5.21 -20.96
CA TYR A 32 -3.78 5.97 -20.47
C TYR A 32 -2.44 5.26 -20.64
N ALA A 33 -2.43 3.95 -20.92
CA ALA A 33 -1.22 3.24 -21.34
C ALA A 33 -0.58 3.87 -22.58
N ASP A 34 -1.37 4.48 -23.47
CA ASP A 34 -0.90 5.14 -24.69
C ASP A 34 -0.40 6.58 -24.44
N HIS A 35 -0.40 7.05 -23.18
CA HIS A 35 0.00 8.40 -22.78
C HIS A 35 1.39 8.40 -22.12
N PRO A 36 2.50 8.46 -22.88
CA PRO A 36 3.84 8.23 -22.35
C PRO A 36 4.26 9.24 -21.28
N SER A 37 3.85 10.50 -21.37
CA SER A 37 4.16 11.51 -20.35
C SER A 37 3.46 11.24 -19.03
N LEU A 38 2.20 10.75 -19.08
CA LEU A 38 1.45 10.38 -17.89
C LEU A 38 2.04 9.13 -17.24
N MET A 39 2.32 8.09 -18.04
CA MET A 39 2.95 6.87 -17.56
C MET A 39 4.33 7.13 -16.96
N SER A 40 5.16 7.95 -17.61
CA SER A 40 6.47 8.33 -17.07
C SER A 40 6.38 9.09 -15.75
N MET A 41 5.39 9.96 -15.58
CA MET A 41 5.18 10.69 -14.31
C MET A 41 4.72 9.72 -13.21
N ALA A 42 3.79 8.82 -13.52
CA ALA A 42 3.28 7.85 -12.56
C ALA A 42 4.36 6.85 -12.11
N GLU A 43 5.21 6.41 -13.05
CA GLU A 43 6.33 5.50 -12.80
C GLU A 43 7.43 6.10 -11.90
N TYR A 44 7.56 7.43 -11.90
CA TYR A 44 8.54 8.12 -11.07
C TYR A 44 8.36 7.82 -9.57
N GLY A 45 7.12 7.62 -9.11
CA GLY A 45 6.82 7.28 -7.72
C GLY A 45 7.56 6.02 -7.26
N PRO A 46 7.19 4.83 -7.79
CA PRO A 46 7.86 3.58 -7.47
C PRO A 46 9.37 3.57 -7.80
N SER A 47 9.75 4.03 -8.99
CA SER A 47 11.13 3.87 -9.49
C SER A 47 12.15 4.87 -8.94
N VAL A 48 11.73 6.07 -8.51
CA VAL A 48 12.65 7.15 -8.12
C VAL A 48 12.29 7.78 -6.78
N ALA A 49 11.02 8.09 -6.55
CA ALA A 49 10.61 8.77 -5.31
C ALA A 49 10.73 7.85 -4.10
N THR A 50 10.27 6.60 -4.19
CA THR A 50 10.32 5.64 -3.08
C THR A 50 11.75 5.41 -2.58
N PRO A 51 12.76 5.10 -3.43
CA PRO A 51 14.15 4.99 -2.96
C PRO A 51 14.67 6.25 -2.25
N ARG A 52 14.33 7.44 -2.74
CA ARG A 52 14.75 8.70 -2.10
C ARG A 52 14.06 8.95 -0.76
N ILE A 53 12.80 8.56 -0.64
CA ILE A 53 12.06 8.62 0.62
C ILE A 53 12.70 7.67 1.64
N LEU A 54 13.03 6.44 1.23
CA LEU A 54 13.73 5.47 2.08
C LEU A 54 15.08 6.02 2.57
N ASP A 55 15.89 6.61 1.68
CA ASP A 55 17.17 7.21 2.06
C ASP A 55 17.00 8.37 3.06
N MET A 56 15.92 9.16 2.92
CA MET A 56 15.59 10.24 3.86
C MET A 56 15.16 9.68 5.22
N LEU A 57 14.28 8.67 5.22
CA LEU A 57 13.82 8.01 6.45
C LEU A 57 14.99 7.37 7.21
N ASP A 58 15.91 6.70 6.51
CA ASP A 58 17.13 6.12 7.07
C ASP A 58 18.03 7.19 7.70
N ALA A 59 18.24 8.31 6.99
CA ALA A 59 19.06 9.42 7.49
C ALA A 59 18.52 10.02 8.80
N HIS A 60 17.22 9.89 9.05
CA HIS A 60 16.56 10.37 10.25
C HIS A 60 16.20 9.27 11.26
N GLY A 61 16.41 7.99 10.93
CA GLY A 61 16.01 6.85 11.75
C GLY A 61 14.50 6.80 12.00
N ILE A 62 13.68 7.20 11.03
CA ILE A 62 12.22 7.27 11.16
C ILE A 62 11.57 6.03 10.54
N PRO A 63 10.83 5.21 11.32
CA PRO A 63 10.03 4.14 10.76
C PRO A 63 8.79 4.71 10.03
N ALA A 64 8.30 3.97 9.04
CA ALA A 64 7.17 4.37 8.21
C ALA A 64 6.47 3.13 7.65
N SER A 65 5.26 3.35 7.12
CA SER A 65 4.45 2.32 6.48
C SER A 65 4.22 2.69 5.01
N PHE A 66 4.35 1.72 4.11
CA PHE A 66 4.14 1.88 2.68
C PHE A 66 2.95 1.02 2.23
N TYR A 67 1.91 1.65 1.70
CA TYR A 67 0.71 0.99 1.21
C TYR A 67 0.89 0.77 -0.29
N VAL A 68 1.00 -0.49 -0.69
CA VAL A 68 1.43 -0.86 -2.05
C VAL A 68 0.34 -1.66 -2.75
N PRO A 69 -0.20 -1.20 -3.89
CA PRO A 69 -1.09 -2.00 -4.72
C PRO A 69 -0.35 -3.23 -5.25
N GLY A 70 -1.03 -4.38 -5.31
CA GLY A 70 -0.41 -5.64 -5.77
C GLY A 70 0.22 -5.55 -7.16
N TYR A 71 -0.36 -4.79 -8.10
CA TYR A 71 0.23 -4.57 -9.42
C TYR A 71 1.55 -3.81 -9.37
N VAL A 72 1.64 -2.79 -8.50
CA VAL A 72 2.91 -2.07 -8.27
C VAL A 72 3.92 -3.02 -7.63
N ALA A 73 3.49 -3.85 -6.68
CA ALA A 73 4.36 -4.78 -6.00
C ALA A 73 4.99 -5.83 -6.95
N GLU A 74 4.21 -6.42 -7.85
CA GLU A 74 4.73 -7.43 -8.80
C GLU A 74 5.57 -6.82 -9.95
N THR A 75 5.34 -5.56 -10.29
CA THR A 75 6.15 -4.85 -11.30
C THR A 75 7.42 -4.22 -10.70
N HIS A 76 7.45 -4.03 -9.39
CA HIS A 76 8.55 -3.39 -8.64
C HIS A 76 8.97 -4.23 -7.42
N GLU A 77 9.14 -5.54 -7.59
CA GLU A 77 9.41 -6.44 -6.46
C GLU A 77 10.65 -6.03 -5.65
N ASP A 78 11.72 -5.58 -6.32
CA ASP A 78 12.96 -5.17 -5.64
C ASP A 78 12.76 -3.93 -4.76
N MET A 79 11.88 -3.00 -5.16
CA MET A 79 11.50 -1.86 -4.31
C MET A 79 10.77 -2.36 -3.06
N VAL A 80 9.82 -3.28 -3.21
CA VAL A 80 9.07 -3.84 -2.06
C VAL A 80 9.99 -4.63 -1.12
N ARG A 81 10.90 -5.44 -1.66
CA ARG A 81 11.93 -6.12 -0.86
C ARG A 81 12.79 -5.14 -0.09
N GLU A 82 13.16 -4.02 -0.71
CA GLU A 82 14.00 -3.01 -0.10
C GLU A 82 13.28 -2.27 1.04
N ILE A 83 12.00 -1.93 0.87
CA ILE A 83 11.16 -1.36 1.93
C ILE A 83 11.16 -2.28 3.15
N ALA A 84 10.85 -3.56 2.95
CA ALA A 84 10.81 -4.56 4.03
C ALA A 84 12.20 -4.80 4.65
N ARG A 85 13.26 -4.89 3.83
CA ARG A 85 14.64 -5.11 4.28
C ARG A 85 15.14 -3.97 5.17
N ARG A 86 14.70 -2.74 4.94
CA ARG A 86 15.02 -1.56 5.76
C ARG A 86 14.17 -1.48 7.04
N GLY A 87 13.24 -2.42 7.25
CA GLY A 87 12.42 -2.50 8.46
C GLY A 87 11.20 -1.57 8.46
N HIS A 88 10.82 -1.06 7.29
CA HIS A 88 9.55 -0.36 7.12
C HIS A 88 8.42 -1.37 6.92
N GLU A 89 7.21 -0.98 7.31
CA GLU A 89 6.03 -1.80 7.08
C GLU A 89 5.61 -1.74 5.60
N VAL A 90 5.26 -2.89 5.04
CA VAL A 90 4.58 -3.01 3.75
C VAL A 90 3.13 -3.42 4.02
N ALA A 91 2.19 -2.52 3.72
CA ALA A 91 0.76 -2.67 3.94
C ALA A 91 0.00 -2.80 2.62
N HIS A 92 -1.22 -3.32 2.70
CA HIS A 92 -2.06 -3.65 1.54
C HIS A 92 -2.80 -2.41 1.01
N HIS A 93 -2.85 -2.28 -0.32
CA HIS A 93 -3.53 -1.16 -0.99
C HIS A 93 -4.27 -1.58 -2.27
N GLY A 94 -4.98 -2.71 -2.21
CA GLY A 94 -5.67 -3.28 -3.37
C GLY A 94 -4.72 -3.95 -4.37
N TYR A 95 -5.15 -4.09 -5.63
CA TYR A 95 -4.33 -4.67 -6.70
C TYR A 95 -4.00 -3.64 -7.78
N MET A 96 -5.01 -3.12 -8.47
CA MET A 96 -4.89 -2.04 -9.47
C MET A 96 -5.30 -0.67 -8.89
N HIS A 97 -5.39 -0.53 -7.57
CA HIS A 97 -5.95 0.67 -6.91
C HIS A 97 -7.43 0.89 -7.31
N GLU A 98 -8.21 -0.20 -7.31
CA GLU A 98 -9.66 -0.20 -7.50
C GLU A 98 -10.37 0.32 -6.25
N PRO A 99 -11.28 1.33 -6.34
CA PRO A 99 -12.09 1.73 -5.19
C PRO A 99 -13.00 0.58 -4.76
N PRO A 100 -12.91 0.06 -3.52
CA PRO A 100 -13.77 -1.01 -3.02
C PRO A 100 -15.27 -0.77 -3.22
N SER A 101 -15.73 0.48 -3.08
CA SER A 101 -17.14 0.87 -3.30
C SER A 101 -17.65 0.64 -4.73
N SER A 102 -16.75 0.41 -5.69
CA SER A 102 -17.07 0.09 -7.09
C SER A 102 -17.09 -1.41 -7.40
N LEU A 103 -16.71 -2.26 -6.43
CA LEU A 103 -16.56 -3.69 -6.60
C LEU A 103 -17.79 -4.45 -6.07
N THR A 104 -18.02 -5.65 -6.62
CA THR A 104 -18.86 -6.64 -5.93
C THR A 104 -18.09 -7.26 -4.76
N ARG A 105 -18.79 -7.83 -3.78
CA ARG A 105 -18.17 -8.53 -2.64
C ARG A 105 -17.14 -9.57 -3.09
N GLU A 106 -17.48 -10.37 -4.10
CA GLU A 106 -16.61 -11.41 -4.63
C GLU A 106 -15.34 -10.81 -5.24
N ARG A 107 -15.49 -9.72 -6.00
CA ARG A 107 -14.34 -9.08 -6.63
C ARG A 107 -13.43 -8.39 -5.61
N GLU A 108 -14.00 -7.80 -4.58
CA GLU A 108 -13.24 -7.22 -3.47
C GLU A 108 -12.42 -8.27 -2.73
N ILE A 109 -13.01 -9.44 -2.44
CA ILE A 109 -12.28 -10.58 -1.87
C ILE A 109 -11.12 -10.99 -2.77
N GLU A 110 -11.34 -11.18 -4.07
CA GLU A 110 -10.28 -11.54 -5.01
C GLU A 110 -9.13 -10.51 -5.03
N VAL A 111 -9.47 -9.22 -5.03
CA VAL A 111 -8.49 -8.12 -4.99
C VAL A 111 -7.69 -8.15 -3.69
N ILE A 112 -8.36 -8.33 -2.56
CA ILE A 112 -7.70 -8.42 -1.25
C ILE A 112 -6.78 -9.65 -1.18
N GLU A 113 -7.28 -10.84 -1.51
CA GLU A 113 -6.51 -12.09 -1.47
C GLU A 113 -5.32 -12.07 -2.43
N SER A 114 -5.48 -11.47 -3.62
CA SER A 114 -4.39 -11.33 -4.57
C SER A 114 -3.27 -10.44 -4.04
N GLY A 115 -3.61 -9.27 -3.48
CA GLY A 115 -2.63 -8.37 -2.85
C GLY A 115 -1.93 -9.01 -1.65
N ILE A 116 -2.67 -9.74 -0.78
CA ILE A 116 -2.07 -10.48 0.34
C ILE A 116 -1.03 -11.48 -0.17
N ARG A 117 -1.39 -12.31 -1.15
CA ARG A 117 -0.50 -13.32 -1.72
C ARG A 117 0.76 -12.73 -2.35
N ILE A 118 0.63 -11.64 -3.12
CA ILE A 118 1.75 -10.99 -3.79
C ILE A 118 2.70 -10.38 -2.74
N LEU A 119 2.17 -9.57 -1.82
CA LEU A 119 2.97 -8.90 -0.80
C LEU A 119 3.68 -9.93 0.09
N SER A 120 2.94 -10.94 0.57
CA SER A 120 3.51 -12.03 1.38
C SER A 120 4.59 -12.81 0.64
N GLY A 121 4.43 -13.03 -0.66
CA GLY A 121 5.42 -13.71 -1.50
C GLY A 121 6.73 -12.93 -1.63
N ILE A 122 6.67 -11.60 -1.57
CA ILE A 122 7.84 -10.71 -1.70
C ILE A 122 8.51 -10.45 -0.35
N THR A 123 7.72 -10.19 0.69
CA THR A 123 8.22 -9.78 2.03
C THR A 123 8.48 -10.97 2.95
N GLY A 124 7.84 -12.12 2.71
CA GLY A 124 7.85 -13.28 3.59
C GLY A 124 6.85 -13.21 4.75
N GLU A 125 6.12 -12.10 4.89
CA GLU A 125 5.14 -11.87 5.96
C GLU A 125 3.83 -11.32 5.39
N ALA A 126 2.70 -11.73 5.96
CA ALA A 126 1.39 -11.22 5.54
C ALA A 126 1.22 -9.74 5.95
N PRO A 127 0.67 -8.87 5.07
CA PRO A 127 0.38 -7.49 5.44
C PRO A 127 -0.65 -7.45 6.56
N LEU A 128 -0.38 -6.66 7.59
CA LEU A 128 -1.28 -6.51 8.75
C LEU A 128 -2.19 -5.28 8.64
N GLY A 129 -1.75 -4.30 7.85
CA GLY A 129 -2.49 -3.09 7.54
C GLY A 129 -3.14 -3.10 6.18
N TYR A 130 -4.30 -2.47 6.09
CA TYR A 130 -4.96 -2.13 4.84
C TYR A 130 -5.15 -0.62 4.76
N ARG A 131 -5.25 -0.09 3.54
CA ARG A 131 -5.80 1.23 3.26
C ARG A 131 -6.61 1.12 2.00
N SER A 132 -7.85 1.60 2.02
CA SER A 132 -8.70 1.56 0.83
C SER A 132 -8.16 2.45 -0.30
N PRO A 133 -8.04 1.93 -1.53
CA PRO A 133 -7.80 2.77 -2.71
C PRO A 133 -8.86 3.85 -2.85
N SER A 134 -8.42 5.07 -3.14
CA SER A 134 -9.29 6.27 -3.22
C SER A 134 -10.06 6.61 -1.94
N TRP A 135 -9.69 6.03 -0.78
CA TRP A 135 -10.37 6.19 0.52
C TRP A 135 -11.87 5.86 0.51
N GLU A 136 -12.25 4.90 -0.34
CA GLU A 136 -13.64 4.44 -0.42
C GLU A 136 -13.74 3.01 0.09
N LEU A 137 -14.72 2.72 0.93
CA LEU A 137 -15.04 1.37 1.38
C LEU A 137 -16.36 0.90 0.74
N SER A 138 -16.51 -0.40 0.56
CA SER A 138 -17.79 -1.02 0.28
C SER A 138 -18.55 -1.29 1.59
N GLU A 139 -19.82 -1.72 1.49
CA GLU A 139 -20.57 -2.19 2.66
C GLU A 139 -20.02 -3.50 3.25
N HIS A 140 -19.12 -4.19 2.54
CA HIS A 140 -18.54 -5.47 2.93
C HIS A 140 -17.08 -5.37 3.39
N SER A 141 -16.39 -4.24 3.13
CA SER A 141 -14.93 -4.13 3.33
C SER A 141 -14.50 -4.53 4.73
N LEU A 142 -15.12 -3.99 5.78
CA LEU A 142 -14.70 -4.25 7.16
C LEU A 142 -14.84 -5.73 7.55
N GLU A 143 -15.86 -6.42 7.06
CA GLU A 143 -16.05 -7.87 7.28
C GLU A 143 -14.94 -8.65 6.57
N ILE A 144 -14.70 -8.37 5.28
CA ILE A 144 -13.67 -9.03 4.50
C ILE A 144 -12.28 -8.81 5.12
N LEU A 145 -11.95 -7.58 5.52
CA LEU A 145 -10.67 -7.26 6.13
C LEU A 145 -10.48 -8.01 7.47
N THR A 146 -11.53 -8.10 8.28
CA THR A 146 -11.50 -8.87 9.54
C THR A 146 -11.29 -10.37 9.27
N ASP A 147 -12.01 -10.94 8.30
CA ASP A 147 -11.91 -12.36 7.94
C ASP A 147 -10.52 -12.73 7.39
N GLN A 148 -9.87 -11.79 6.70
CA GLN A 148 -8.51 -11.94 6.16
C GLN A 148 -7.41 -11.65 7.19
N GLY A 149 -7.77 -11.24 8.42
CA GLY A 149 -6.84 -11.08 9.53
C GLY A 149 -6.10 -9.74 9.58
N PHE A 150 -6.58 -8.71 8.86
CA PHE A 150 -6.05 -7.35 9.03
C PHE A 150 -6.34 -6.84 10.44
N ILE A 151 -5.39 -6.10 11.01
CA ILE A 151 -5.49 -5.58 12.38
C ILE A 151 -5.80 -4.07 12.41
N TYR A 152 -5.67 -3.38 11.28
CA TYR A 152 -6.06 -1.98 11.10
C TYR A 152 -6.41 -1.65 9.63
N ASP A 153 -7.18 -0.58 9.45
CA ASP A 153 -7.51 0.13 8.20
C ASP A 153 -7.32 1.65 8.42
#